data_AF-A0A928PP17-F1
#
_entry.id   AF-A0A928PP17-F1
#
_cell.length_a   1.000
_cell.length_b   1.000
_cell.length_c   1.000
_cell.angle_alpha   90.00
_cell.angle_beta   90.00
_cell.angle_gamma   90.00
#
_symmetry.space_group_name_H-M   'P 1'
#
loop_
_entity.id
_entity.type
_entity.pdbx_description
1 polymer ?
#
loop_
_entity_poly.entity_id
_entity_poly.type
_entity_poly.pdbx_seq_one_letter_code
_entity_poly.pdbx_strand_id
1 'polypeptide(L)'
;MKMQLALFRFPKSLRACFCSLEKITKGMHNMTLSEFVKKYLGKATDYDSFAGVQCVDLAKLYIEKVIGANPESIGNAHAYYDFFDKTYLKKYFKIIRYEKGVKPERGDLVVWGLNYNGTSKYGHIAIATGKANSKTLKTWDQNYGIKAMHEVEHSYTGISGFLRPINRSNVSNPPFVAEGVYKLTNVRGIYNGWGASTKRKKVKDVTEDAKKHCACTKNNAEAFLLAETNVSIKETKTLPSGNLWARIPSGYICIWEGDKNKLFIK
;
A
#
# COMPACT_ATOMS: atom_id res chain seq x y z
N MET A 1 -2.54 -10.86 -33.85
CA MET A 1 -1.65 -12.02 -34.17
C MET A 1 -1.53 -12.86 -32.91
N LYS A 2 -2.24 -13.99 -32.84
CA LYS A 2 -2.18 -14.93 -31.70
C LYS A 2 -0.83 -15.66 -31.77
N MET A 3 0.04 -15.48 -30.78
CA MET A 3 1.23 -16.33 -30.63
C MET A 3 0.79 -17.70 -30.14
N GLN A 4 0.83 -18.67 -31.04
CA GLN A 4 0.65 -20.09 -30.74
C GLN A 4 1.96 -20.58 -30.14
N LEU A 5 1.99 -20.85 -28.82
CA LEU A 5 3.16 -21.44 -28.17
C LEU A 5 3.31 -22.88 -28.65
N ALA A 6 4.40 -23.15 -29.37
CA ALA A 6 4.81 -24.51 -29.72
C ALA A 6 5.07 -25.33 -28.44
N LEU A 7 4.40 -26.48 -28.35
CA LEU A 7 4.59 -27.49 -27.31
C LEU A 7 5.97 -28.14 -27.45
N PHE A 8 7.00 -27.51 -26.90
CA PHE A 8 8.25 -28.19 -26.61
C PHE A 8 8.01 -29.18 -25.45
N ARG A 9 8.23 -30.48 -25.70
CA ARG A 9 8.24 -31.52 -24.67
C ARG A 9 9.47 -31.30 -23.76
N PHE A 10 9.28 -30.56 -22.67
CA PHE A 10 10.32 -30.42 -21.65
C PHE A 10 10.44 -31.68 -20.78
N PRO A 11 11.65 -32.00 -20.27
CA PRO A 11 11.89 -33.09 -19.31
C PRO A 11 10.99 -32.96 -18.07
N LYS A 12 10.58 -34.09 -17.47
CA LYS A 12 9.70 -34.11 -16.28
C LYS A 12 10.22 -33.26 -15.11
N SER A 13 11.54 -33.09 -14.97
CA SER A 13 12.18 -32.24 -13.95
C SER A 13 11.96 -30.74 -14.15
N LEU A 14 11.88 -30.27 -15.40
CA LEU A 14 11.61 -28.86 -15.73
C LEU A 14 10.13 -28.49 -15.59
N ARG A 15 9.20 -29.44 -15.76
CA ARG A 15 7.77 -29.23 -15.50
C ARG A 15 7.47 -28.96 -14.02
N ALA A 16 8.17 -29.63 -13.10
CA ALA A 16 8.06 -29.36 -11.67
C ALA A 16 8.57 -27.95 -11.30
N CYS A 17 9.65 -27.51 -11.96
CA CYS A 17 10.19 -26.16 -11.80
C CYS A 17 9.25 -25.09 -12.38
N PHE A 18 8.60 -25.34 -13.51
CA PHE A 18 7.59 -24.44 -14.10
C PHE A 18 6.30 -24.37 -13.28
N CYS A 19 5.79 -25.48 -12.73
CA CYS A 19 4.66 -25.45 -11.78
C CYS A 19 5.03 -24.75 -10.46
N SER A 20 6.29 -24.84 -10.02
CA SER A 20 6.79 -24.10 -8.87
C SER A 20 6.88 -22.60 -9.17
N LEU A 21 7.40 -22.20 -10.34
CA LEU A 21 7.41 -20.80 -10.81
C LEU A 21 6.00 -20.25 -11.05
N GLU A 22 5.05 -21.03 -11.56
CA GLU A 22 3.65 -20.62 -11.70
C GLU A 22 2.95 -20.48 -10.34
N LYS A 23 3.30 -21.29 -9.33
CA LYS A 23 2.85 -21.10 -7.95
C LYS A 23 3.49 -19.87 -7.28
N ILE A 24 4.77 -19.61 -7.55
CA ILE A 24 5.50 -18.42 -7.06
C ILE A 24 4.92 -17.13 -7.69
N THR A 25 4.57 -17.16 -8.98
CA THR A 25 4.02 -15.98 -9.69
C THR A 25 2.51 -15.78 -9.50
N LYS A 26 1.73 -16.85 -9.24
CA LYS A 26 0.32 -16.73 -8.81
C LYS A 26 0.15 -16.38 -7.32
N GLY A 27 1.22 -16.46 -6.52
CA GLY A 27 1.19 -16.27 -5.07
C GLY A 27 1.60 -14.88 -4.55
N MET A 28 2.03 -13.94 -5.40
CA MET A 28 2.54 -12.63 -4.97
C MET A 28 1.62 -11.44 -5.28
N HIS A 29 0.30 -11.66 -5.37
CA HIS A 29 -0.61 -10.54 -5.11
C HIS A 29 -0.87 -10.46 -3.61
N ASN A 30 0.05 -9.82 -2.88
CA ASN A 30 -0.24 -9.37 -1.52
C ASN A 30 -1.56 -8.57 -1.56
N MET A 31 -2.42 -8.76 -0.55
CA MET A 31 -3.68 -8.02 -0.52
C MET A 31 -3.42 -6.56 -0.10
N THR A 32 -4.22 -5.65 -0.61
CA THR A 32 -4.22 -4.28 -0.10
C THR A 32 -4.72 -4.26 1.35
N LEU A 33 -4.32 -3.27 2.12
CA LEU A 33 -4.80 -3.03 3.48
C LEU A 33 -6.33 -2.83 3.50
N SER A 34 -6.90 -2.27 2.44
CA SER A 34 -8.35 -2.12 2.31
C SER A 34 -9.07 -3.46 2.15
N GLU A 35 -8.52 -4.38 1.34
CA GLU A 35 -9.02 -5.76 1.22
C GLU A 35 -8.83 -6.54 2.52
N PHE A 36 -7.69 -6.35 3.19
CA PHE A 36 -7.40 -6.93 4.49
C PHE A 36 -8.46 -6.51 5.52
N VAL A 37 -8.70 -5.20 5.68
CA VAL A 37 -9.69 -4.68 6.62
C VAL A 37 -11.07 -5.20 6.27
N LYS A 38 -11.48 -5.17 5.00
CA LYS A 38 -12.78 -5.72 4.58
C LYS A 38 -12.93 -7.20 4.94
N LYS A 39 -11.84 -7.98 4.85
CA LYS A 39 -11.85 -9.42 5.11
C LYS A 39 -11.87 -9.77 6.60
N TYR A 40 -11.13 -9.01 7.42
CA TYR A 40 -10.84 -9.36 8.82
C TYR A 40 -11.57 -8.51 9.85
N LEU A 41 -12.12 -7.35 9.49
CA LEU A 41 -12.93 -6.54 10.39
C LEU A 41 -14.11 -7.35 10.95
N GLY A 42 -14.30 -7.29 12.26
CA GLY A 42 -15.30 -8.05 13.00
C GLY A 42 -14.94 -9.52 13.24
N LYS A 43 -13.74 -9.98 12.84
CA LYS A 43 -13.29 -11.37 13.04
C LYS A 43 -12.16 -11.47 14.04
N ALA A 44 -12.18 -12.52 14.83
CA ALA A 44 -11.09 -12.90 15.70
C ALA A 44 -10.12 -13.81 14.93
N THR A 45 -8.83 -13.47 14.95
CA THR A 45 -7.76 -14.23 14.28
C THR A 45 -6.81 -14.78 15.34
N ASP A 46 -6.70 -16.09 15.39
CA ASP A 46 -5.61 -16.79 16.08
C ASP A 46 -4.64 -17.25 14.99
N TYR A 47 -3.47 -16.61 14.90
CA TYR A 47 -2.57 -16.79 13.76
C TYR A 47 -1.68 -18.02 13.93
N ASP A 48 -1.14 -18.19 15.15
CA ASP A 48 -0.15 -19.23 15.46
C ASP A 48 -0.69 -20.36 16.35
N SER A 49 -1.99 -20.32 16.72
CA SER A 49 -2.62 -21.27 17.64
C SER A 49 -1.99 -21.27 19.05
N PHE A 50 -1.27 -20.20 19.41
CA PHE A 50 -0.59 -20.05 20.69
C PHE A 50 -1.17 -18.87 21.48
N ALA A 51 -1.55 -19.13 22.73
CA ALA A 51 -2.21 -18.15 23.62
C ALA A 51 -3.56 -17.59 23.10
N GLY A 52 -4.15 -18.19 22.07
CA GLY A 52 -5.45 -17.80 21.52
C GLY A 52 -5.39 -16.48 20.75
N VAL A 53 -6.50 -15.75 20.72
CA VAL A 53 -6.62 -14.51 19.93
C VAL A 53 -5.97 -13.32 20.65
N GLN A 54 -4.84 -12.84 20.11
CA GLN A 54 -4.01 -11.75 20.65
C GLN A 54 -3.79 -10.60 19.65
N CYS A 55 -3.27 -9.46 20.13
CA CYS A 55 -2.95 -8.32 19.27
C CYS A 55 -1.78 -8.62 18.30
N VAL A 56 -0.83 -9.45 18.72
CA VAL A 56 0.30 -9.88 17.89
C VAL A 56 -0.12 -10.80 16.74
N ASP A 57 -1.23 -11.54 16.86
CA ASP A 57 -1.77 -12.34 15.75
C ASP A 57 -2.20 -11.47 14.58
N LEU A 58 -2.90 -10.37 14.89
CA LEU A 58 -3.30 -9.41 13.87
C LEU A 58 -2.08 -8.79 13.19
N ALA A 59 -1.03 -8.46 13.96
CA ALA A 59 0.22 -7.93 13.41
C ALA A 59 0.92 -8.95 12.49
N LYS A 60 1.05 -10.22 12.91
CA LYS A 60 1.63 -11.30 12.08
C LYS A 60 0.83 -11.51 10.80
N LEU A 61 -0.50 -11.59 10.91
CA LEU A 61 -1.38 -11.74 9.76
C LEU A 61 -1.25 -10.56 8.78
N TYR A 62 -1.15 -9.33 9.28
CA TYR A 62 -0.91 -8.13 8.47
C TYR A 62 0.45 -8.18 7.74
N ILE A 63 1.50 -8.57 8.46
CA ILE A 63 2.85 -8.73 7.90
C ILE A 63 2.85 -9.78 6.78
N GLU A 64 2.17 -10.91 6.96
CA GLU A 64 2.06 -11.93 5.92
C GLU A 64 1.24 -11.44 4.72
N LYS A 65 0.02 -10.95 4.96
CA LYS A 65 -0.96 -10.76 3.89
C LYS A 65 -0.80 -9.44 3.14
N VAL A 66 -0.40 -8.37 3.84
CA VAL A 66 -0.31 -7.01 3.27
C VAL A 66 1.13 -6.66 2.92
N ILE A 67 2.06 -6.92 3.85
CA ILE A 67 3.48 -6.62 3.64
C ILE A 67 4.14 -7.69 2.76
N GLY A 68 3.65 -8.93 2.79
CA GLY A 68 4.20 -10.04 2.00
C GLY A 68 5.50 -10.59 2.57
N ALA A 69 5.68 -10.51 3.89
CA ALA A 69 6.82 -11.07 4.59
C ALA A 69 6.39 -12.28 5.42
N ASN A 70 7.26 -13.28 5.55
CA ASN A 70 7.01 -14.43 6.43
C ASN A 70 7.21 -14.00 7.89
N PRO A 71 6.17 -14.02 8.75
CA PRO A 71 6.33 -13.59 10.13
C PRO A 71 7.18 -14.57 10.95
N GLU A 72 8.06 -14.04 11.79
CA GLU A 72 8.84 -14.80 12.76
C GLU A 72 8.37 -14.49 14.19
N SER A 73 8.73 -15.33 15.16
CA SER A 73 8.40 -15.07 16.56
C SER A 73 9.32 -14.00 17.14
N ILE A 74 8.74 -12.88 17.56
CA ILE A 74 9.45 -11.74 18.17
C ILE A 74 9.16 -11.62 19.68
N GLY A 75 8.12 -12.32 20.15
CA GLY A 75 7.60 -12.22 21.51
C GLY A 75 6.34 -11.35 21.59
N ASN A 76 6.18 -10.65 22.71
CA ASN A 76 5.02 -9.82 23.01
C ASN A 76 4.98 -8.53 22.17
N ALA A 77 3.88 -7.77 22.25
CA ALA A 77 3.67 -6.61 21.40
C ALA A 77 4.78 -5.53 21.52
N HIS A 78 5.24 -5.22 22.74
CA HIS A 78 6.32 -4.24 22.93
C HIS A 78 7.64 -4.64 22.23
N ALA A 79 7.90 -5.94 22.09
CA ALA A 79 9.13 -6.48 21.51
C ALA A 79 9.30 -6.13 20.02
N TYR A 80 8.19 -5.85 19.31
CA TYR A 80 8.23 -5.38 17.92
C TYR A 80 8.96 -4.03 17.80
N TYR A 81 8.95 -3.22 18.86
CA TYR A 81 9.68 -1.96 18.93
C TYR A 81 11.05 -2.15 19.60
N ASP A 82 11.07 -2.77 20.79
CA ASP A 82 12.30 -2.84 21.62
C ASP A 82 13.43 -3.66 20.98
N PHE A 83 13.09 -4.69 20.19
CA PHE A 83 14.06 -5.56 19.53
C PHE A 83 14.12 -5.37 18.02
N PHE A 84 13.49 -4.32 17.50
CA PHE A 84 13.32 -4.08 16.06
C PHE A 84 14.57 -4.37 15.22
N ASP A 85 15.72 -3.80 15.59
CA ASP A 85 16.99 -3.92 14.85
C ASP A 85 17.57 -5.35 14.82
N LYS A 86 17.13 -6.20 15.74
CA LYS A 86 17.51 -7.61 15.87
C LYS A 86 16.57 -8.57 15.13
N THR A 87 15.48 -8.07 14.55
CA THR A 87 14.45 -8.90 13.90
C THR A 87 14.48 -8.78 12.37
N TYR A 88 13.70 -9.64 11.70
CA TYR A 88 13.43 -9.55 10.27
C TYR A 88 12.70 -8.26 9.86
N LEU A 89 12.03 -7.56 10.80
CA LEU A 89 11.18 -6.41 10.52
C LEU A 89 11.94 -5.24 9.86
N LYS A 90 13.22 -5.05 10.17
CA LYS A 90 14.04 -3.96 9.58
C LYS A 90 14.17 -4.03 8.05
N LYS A 91 13.91 -5.19 7.46
CA LYS A 91 13.89 -5.37 6.00
C LYS A 91 12.64 -4.76 5.35
N TYR A 92 11.57 -4.63 6.12
CA TYR A 92 10.22 -4.30 5.62
C TYR A 92 9.66 -3.01 6.19
N PHE A 93 10.15 -2.59 7.36
CA PHE A 93 9.70 -1.43 8.09
C PHE A 93 10.87 -0.50 8.41
N LYS A 94 10.55 0.75 8.66
CA LYS A 94 11.40 1.69 9.40
C LYS A 94 10.72 2.06 10.71
N ILE A 95 11.50 2.27 11.76
CA ILE A 95 10.98 2.81 13.02
C ILE A 95 10.80 4.32 12.91
N ILE A 96 9.71 4.81 13.48
CA ILE A 96 9.46 6.21 13.78
C ILE A 96 9.20 6.28 15.27
N ARG A 97 10.16 6.83 16.02
CA ARG A 97 9.98 7.07 17.46
C ARG A 97 8.80 8.01 17.67
N TYR A 98 7.97 7.71 18.67
CA TYR A 98 6.92 8.64 19.03
C TYR A 98 7.52 9.86 19.74
N GLU A 99 7.20 11.03 19.22
CA GLU A 99 7.42 12.33 19.84
C GLU A 99 6.14 13.15 19.70
N LYS A 100 5.93 14.12 20.60
CA LYS A 100 4.71 14.93 20.61
C LYS A 100 4.53 15.62 19.25
N GLY A 101 3.38 15.38 18.62
CA GLY A 101 3.04 15.95 17.30
C GLY A 101 3.31 15.03 16.12
N VAL A 102 4.10 13.96 16.30
CA VAL A 102 4.26 12.91 15.28
C VAL A 102 2.97 12.08 15.22
N LYS A 103 2.43 11.92 14.00
CA LYS A 103 1.20 11.16 13.75
C LYS A 103 1.50 9.88 12.97
N PRO A 104 0.83 8.76 13.28
CA PRO A 104 0.94 7.57 12.46
C PRO A 104 0.28 7.79 11.09
N GLU A 105 0.81 7.14 10.08
CA GLU A 105 0.18 7.04 8.77
C GLU A 105 -0.61 5.74 8.65
N ARG A 106 -1.54 5.70 7.70
CA ARG A 106 -2.27 4.47 7.38
C ARG A 106 -1.30 3.31 7.11
N GLY A 107 -1.53 2.19 7.80
CA GLY A 107 -0.71 0.98 7.68
C GLY A 107 0.55 0.94 8.56
N ASP A 108 0.83 2.00 9.32
CA ASP A 108 1.84 1.90 10.37
C ASP A 108 1.38 0.87 11.42
N LEU A 109 2.28 0.02 11.91
CA LEU A 109 2.04 -0.72 13.14
C LEU A 109 2.37 0.21 14.31
N VAL A 110 1.35 0.54 15.10
CA VAL A 110 1.48 1.35 16.31
C VAL A 110 1.82 0.44 17.47
N VAL A 111 2.91 0.72 18.19
CA VAL A 111 3.36 -0.11 19.31
C VAL A 111 3.28 0.69 20.60
N TRP A 112 2.55 0.15 21.57
CA TRP A 112 2.53 0.61 22.94
C TRP A 112 3.52 -0.19 23.78
N GLY A 113 4.26 0.52 24.62
CA GLY A 113 5.24 -0.07 25.52
C GLY A 113 4.61 -0.78 26.70
N LEU A 114 5.47 -1.27 27.60
CA LEU A 114 5.04 -1.80 28.89
C LEU A 114 4.29 -0.72 29.70
N ASN A 115 3.34 -1.16 30.51
CA ASN A 115 2.52 -0.35 31.42
C ASN A 115 1.75 0.81 30.74
N TYR A 116 1.48 0.73 29.44
CA TYR A 116 0.82 1.82 28.71
C TYR A 116 -0.58 2.19 29.22
N ASN A 117 -1.26 1.25 29.90
CA ASN A 117 -2.55 1.43 30.57
C ASN A 117 -2.43 1.24 32.11
N GLY A 118 -1.23 1.47 32.66
CA GLY A 118 -0.91 1.30 34.08
C GLY A 118 -0.69 -0.15 34.53
N THR A 119 -1.00 -1.16 33.70
CA THR A 119 -0.99 -2.57 34.12
C THR A 119 -0.44 -3.57 33.08
N SER A 120 -0.35 -3.21 31.79
CA SER A 120 0.06 -4.14 30.74
C SER A 120 1.53 -4.57 30.85
N LYS A 121 1.77 -5.87 31.00
CA LYS A 121 3.12 -6.47 30.98
C LYS A 121 3.62 -6.89 29.60
N TYR A 122 2.78 -6.72 28.56
CA TYR A 122 3.04 -7.26 27.22
C TYR A 122 3.08 -6.18 26.13
N GLY A 123 2.72 -4.94 26.48
CA GLY A 123 2.47 -3.88 25.50
C GLY A 123 1.18 -4.08 24.74
N HIS A 124 1.02 -3.35 23.64
CA HIS A 124 -0.06 -3.53 22.67
C HIS A 124 0.42 -3.15 21.27
N ILE A 125 -0.17 -3.74 20.24
CA ILE A 125 0.16 -3.44 18.85
C ILE A 125 -1.11 -3.44 18.00
N ALA A 126 -1.23 -2.44 17.13
CA ALA A 126 -2.40 -2.28 16.27
C ALA A 126 -2.01 -1.63 14.93
N ILE A 127 -2.89 -1.72 13.93
CA ILE A 127 -2.64 -1.17 12.60
C ILE A 127 -3.29 0.22 12.49
N ALA A 128 -2.52 1.26 12.19
CA ALA A 128 -3.05 2.62 12.03
C ALA A 128 -4.00 2.74 10.83
N THR A 129 -5.16 3.35 11.06
CA THR A 129 -6.13 3.66 9.99
C THR A 129 -5.68 4.82 9.11
N GLY A 130 -4.79 5.67 9.63
CA GLY A 130 -4.39 6.98 9.09
C GLY A 130 -5.26 8.15 9.59
N LYS A 131 -6.32 7.89 10.35
CA LYS A 131 -7.12 8.94 11.01
C LYS A 131 -6.44 9.31 12.32
N ALA A 132 -5.76 10.45 12.35
CA ALA A 132 -5.06 10.94 13.54
C ALA A 132 -5.07 12.47 13.62
N ASN A 133 -5.23 13.01 14.83
CA ASN A 133 -5.11 14.43 15.15
C ASN A 133 -4.05 14.63 16.25
N SER A 134 -3.98 15.81 16.86
CA SER A 134 -2.97 16.12 17.91
C SER A 134 -3.20 15.40 19.24
N LYS A 135 -4.38 14.82 19.46
CA LYS A 135 -4.79 14.19 20.72
C LYS A 135 -5.09 12.70 20.56
N THR A 136 -5.69 12.30 19.45
CA THR A 136 -6.15 10.93 19.22
C THR A 136 -5.71 10.38 17.87
N LEU A 137 -5.71 9.05 17.81
CA LEU A 137 -5.47 8.25 16.63
C LEU A 137 -6.48 7.11 16.59
N LYS A 138 -6.84 6.65 15.40
CA LYS A 138 -7.63 5.44 15.23
C LYS A 138 -6.81 4.32 14.64
N THR A 139 -6.94 3.14 15.24
CA THR A 139 -6.28 1.91 14.81
C THR A 139 -7.30 0.80 14.59
N TRP A 140 -6.92 -0.25 13.87
CA TRP A 140 -7.62 -1.53 13.93
C TRP A 140 -6.89 -2.43 14.89
N ASP A 141 -7.61 -2.84 15.92
CA ASP A 141 -7.10 -3.53 17.08
C ASP A 141 -7.72 -4.91 17.16
N GLN A 142 -6.94 -5.85 17.66
CA GLN A 142 -7.43 -7.15 18.09
C GLN A 142 -7.10 -7.34 19.56
N ASN A 143 -7.99 -8.00 20.30
CA ASN A 143 -7.85 -8.23 21.74
C ASN A 143 -7.67 -6.93 22.55
N TYR A 144 -8.35 -5.85 22.13
CA TYR A 144 -8.44 -4.61 22.89
C TYR A 144 -9.91 -4.39 23.28
N GLY A 145 -10.28 -4.74 24.51
CA GLY A 145 -11.69 -4.76 24.95
C GLY A 145 -12.52 -5.93 24.39
N ILE A 146 -12.36 -6.25 23.10
CA ILE A 146 -12.95 -7.44 22.46
C ILE A 146 -11.91 -8.24 21.68
N LYS A 147 -12.20 -9.54 21.47
CA LYS A 147 -11.32 -10.45 20.74
C LYS A 147 -11.24 -10.17 19.25
N ALA A 148 -12.32 -9.70 18.62
CA ALA A 148 -12.34 -9.46 17.18
C ALA A 148 -11.57 -8.19 16.78
N MET A 149 -11.08 -8.17 15.54
CA MET A 149 -10.55 -6.97 14.91
C MET A 149 -11.64 -5.89 14.81
N HIS A 150 -11.41 -4.69 15.35
CA HIS A 150 -12.34 -3.56 15.25
C HIS A 150 -11.59 -2.23 15.28
N GLU A 151 -12.26 -1.14 14.86
CA GLU A 151 -11.67 0.20 14.94
C GLU A 151 -11.74 0.70 16.39
N VAL A 152 -10.62 1.17 16.93
CA VAL A 152 -10.52 1.78 18.27
C VAL A 152 -9.92 3.17 18.15
N GLU A 153 -10.46 4.10 18.93
CA GLU A 153 -9.84 5.42 19.13
C GLU A 153 -8.99 5.41 20.40
N HIS A 154 -7.73 5.79 20.26
CA HIS A 154 -6.76 5.85 21.36
C HIS A 154 -6.29 7.29 21.57
N SER A 155 -5.80 7.56 22.78
CA SER A 155 -4.86 8.67 23.01
C SER A 155 -3.43 8.23 22.68
N TYR A 156 -2.49 9.17 22.62
CA TYR A 156 -1.07 8.84 22.40
C TYR A 156 -0.34 8.29 23.64
N THR A 157 -1.03 8.14 24.77
CA THR A 157 -0.42 7.68 26.03
C THR A 157 0.22 6.30 25.87
N GLY A 158 1.49 6.20 26.28
CA GLY A 158 2.25 4.95 26.31
C GLY A 158 2.64 4.36 24.95
N ILE A 159 2.45 5.11 23.85
CA ILE A 159 3.00 4.74 22.54
C ILE A 159 4.53 4.88 22.57
N SER A 160 5.22 3.81 22.18
CA SER A 160 6.68 3.82 21.99
C SER A 160 7.06 4.39 20.63
N GLY A 161 6.30 4.00 19.59
CA GLY A 161 6.51 4.49 18.23
C GLY A 161 5.69 3.73 17.19
N PHE A 162 6.07 3.92 15.94
CA PHE A 162 5.41 3.39 14.77
C PHE A 162 6.40 2.61 13.91
N LEU A 163 6.03 1.41 13.48
CA LEU A 163 6.74 0.67 12.44
C LEU A 163 6.06 0.99 11.11
N ARG A 164 6.71 1.81 10.29
CA ARG A 164 6.19 2.25 8.99
C ARG A 164 6.70 1.34 7.87
N PRO A 165 5.82 0.72 7.06
CA PRO A 165 6.24 -0.06 5.90
C PRO A 165 7.14 0.76 4.97
N ILE A 166 8.25 0.17 4.53
CA ILE A 166 9.15 0.75 3.52
C ILE A 166 8.45 0.77 2.16
N ASN A 167 7.87 -0.37 1.76
CA ASN A 167 6.99 -0.43 0.60
C ASN A 167 5.56 -0.07 1.01
N ARG A 168 5.03 1.03 0.47
CA ARG A 168 3.69 1.53 0.80
C ARG A 168 2.59 1.21 -0.21
N SER A 169 2.88 0.48 -1.30
CA SER A 169 1.91 0.24 -2.38
C SER A 169 0.59 -0.38 -1.92
N ASN A 170 0.66 -1.29 -0.93
CA ASN A 170 -0.51 -2.02 -0.45
C ASN A 170 -1.22 -1.34 0.71
N VAL A 171 -0.63 -0.32 1.33
CA VAL A 171 -1.17 0.31 2.56
C VAL A 171 -1.75 1.69 2.32
N SER A 172 -1.32 2.36 1.26
CA SER A 172 -1.82 3.68 0.91
C SER A 172 -3.25 3.60 0.34
N ASN A 173 -4.08 4.59 0.68
CA ASN A 173 -5.39 4.74 0.06
C ASN A 173 -5.29 5.73 -1.10
N PRO A 174 -5.83 5.40 -2.29
CA PRO A 174 -5.93 6.37 -3.36
C PRO A 174 -6.79 7.54 -2.91
N PRO A 175 -6.40 8.79 -3.21
CA PRO A 175 -7.23 9.94 -2.94
C PRO A 175 -8.50 9.87 -3.79
N PHE A 176 -9.60 10.39 -3.26
CA PHE A 176 -10.80 10.63 -4.07
C PHE A 176 -10.55 11.84 -4.98
N VAL A 177 -10.79 11.65 -6.28
CA VAL A 177 -10.64 12.70 -7.30
C VAL A 177 -11.87 12.65 -8.19
N ALA A 178 -12.68 13.71 -8.13
CA ALA A 178 -13.89 13.86 -8.93
C ALA A 178 -13.56 14.24 -10.38
N GLU A 179 -14.51 14.06 -11.30
CA GLU A 179 -14.43 14.68 -12.64
C GLU A 179 -14.26 16.20 -12.50
N GLY A 180 -13.38 16.78 -13.30
CA GLY A 180 -13.07 18.20 -13.24
C GLY A 180 -11.78 18.56 -13.94
N VAL A 181 -11.44 19.84 -13.90
CA VAL A 181 -10.18 20.36 -14.43
C VAL A 181 -9.19 20.52 -13.28
N TYR A 182 -8.02 19.92 -13.43
CA TYR A 182 -6.95 19.97 -12.42
C TYR A 182 -5.65 20.39 -13.06
N LYS A 183 -4.72 20.89 -12.25
CA LYS A 183 -3.40 21.29 -12.72
C LYS A 183 -2.36 20.24 -12.36
N LEU A 184 -1.57 19.80 -13.33
CA LEU A 184 -0.47 18.86 -13.08
C LEU A 184 0.60 19.50 -12.19
N THR A 185 1.07 18.77 -11.18
CA THR A 185 2.20 19.24 -10.33
C THR A 185 3.55 18.71 -10.81
N ASN A 186 3.56 17.74 -11.71
CA ASN A 186 4.75 17.13 -12.30
C ASN A 186 4.46 16.71 -13.75
N VAL A 187 5.52 16.50 -14.54
CA VAL A 187 5.41 15.95 -15.89
C VAL A 187 4.74 14.57 -15.86
N ARG A 188 3.80 14.32 -16.78
CA ARG A 188 3.08 13.03 -16.87
C ARG A 188 2.97 12.50 -18.28
N GLY A 189 3.31 11.22 -18.44
CA GLY A 189 3.14 10.50 -19.70
C GLY A 189 1.67 10.18 -19.98
N ILE A 190 1.26 10.28 -21.24
CA ILE A 190 -0.08 9.87 -21.70
C ILE A 190 0.00 8.44 -22.25
N TYR A 191 -0.88 7.56 -21.80
CA TYR A 191 -0.91 6.13 -22.11
C TYR A 191 -2.13 5.74 -22.94
N ASN A 192 -2.03 4.62 -23.66
CA ASN A 192 -3.12 4.09 -24.50
C ASN A 192 -4.28 3.51 -23.68
N GLY A 193 -4.05 3.15 -22.43
CA GLY A 193 -5.06 2.57 -21.54
C GLY A 193 -4.70 2.72 -20.07
N TRP A 194 -5.49 2.06 -19.22
CA TRP A 194 -5.22 2.00 -17.79
C TRP A 194 -3.93 1.24 -17.50
N GLY A 195 -2.90 1.96 -17.02
CA GLY A 195 -1.65 1.36 -16.59
C GLY A 195 -0.51 1.50 -17.60
N ALA A 196 0.72 1.50 -17.08
CA ALA A 196 1.92 1.77 -17.88
C ALA A 196 2.22 0.68 -18.92
N SER A 197 1.75 -0.55 -18.71
CA SER A 197 1.89 -1.69 -19.64
C SER A 197 1.23 -1.45 -20.99
N THR A 198 0.28 -0.51 -21.07
CA THR A 198 -0.41 -0.13 -22.31
C THR A 198 0.46 0.72 -23.26
N LYS A 199 1.68 1.05 -22.84
CA LYS A 199 2.64 1.92 -23.54
C LYS A 199 2.15 3.37 -23.66
N ARG A 200 3.11 4.28 -23.81
CA ARG A 200 2.83 5.71 -23.99
C ARG A 200 2.36 5.99 -25.41
N LYS A 201 1.42 6.91 -25.55
CA LYS A 201 0.99 7.46 -26.84
C LYS A 201 2.12 8.27 -27.46
N LYS A 202 2.08 8.46 -28.78
CA LYS A 202 2.97 9.41 -29.45
C LYS A 202 2.33 10.80 -29.50
N VAL A 203 3.15 11.85 -29.63
CA VAL A 203 2.67 13.24 -29.72
C VAL A 203 1.68 13.42 -30.88
N LYS A 204 1.86 12.71 -32.00
CA LYS A 204 0.90 12.75 -33.11
C LYS A 204 -0.48 12.17 -32.79
N ASP A 205 -0.58 11.32 -31.77
CA ASP A 205 -1.79 10.57 -31.42
C ASP A 205 -2.62 11.24 -30.30
N VAL A 206 -2.23 12.44 -29.83
CA VAL A 206 -2.96 13.20 -28.80
C VAL A 206 -3.70 14.40 -29.39
N THR A 207 -4.61 15.02 -28.63
CA THR A 207 -5.35 16.19 -29.11
C THR A 207 -4.43 17.37 -29.42
N GLU A 208 -4.88 18.28 -30.29
CA GLU A 208 -4.12 19.51 -30.59
C GLU A 208 -3.82 20.35 -29.35
N ASP A 209 -4.75 20.39 -28.40
CA ASP A 209 -4.52 21.04 -27.11
C ASP A 209 -3.39 20.36 -26.31
N ALA A 210 -3.43 19.04 -26.18
CA ALA A 210 -2.37 18.31 -25.49
C ALA A 210 -1.00 18.44 -26.17
N LYS A 211 -0.95 18.55 -27.51
CA LYS A 211 0.31 18.78 -28.25
C LYS A 211 1.00 20.08 -27.81
N LYS A 212 0.24 21.15 -27.58
CA LYS A 212 0.77 22.45 -27.12
C LYS A 212 1.43 22.38 -25.75
N HIS A 213 1.02 21.41 -24.94
CA HIS A 213 1.51 21.20 -23.58
C HIS A 213 2.48 20.01 -23.45
N CYS A 214 2.85 19.38 -24.57
CA CYS A 214 3.80 18.28 -24.56
C CYS A 214 5.24 18.78 -24.38
N ALA A 215 6.04 18.04 -23.61
CA ALA A 215 7.46 18.33 -23.39
C ALA A 215 8.32 18.16 -24.67
N CYS A 216 7.78 17.52 -25.71
CA CYS A 216 8.43 17.35 -27.01
C CYS A 216 7.42 17.61 -28.13
N THR A 217 7.88 18.22 -29.22
CA THR A 217 7.07 18.55 -30.40
C THR A 217 7.19 17.51 -31.53
N LYS A 218 8.11 16.55 -31.43
CA LYS A 218 8.33 15.55 -32.49
C LYS A 218 7.17 14.54 -32.52
N ASN A 219 6.52 14.40 -33.67
CA ASN A 219 5.36 13.53 -33.88
C ASN A 219 5.50 12.10 -33.34
N ASN A 220 6.68 11.48 -33.49
CA ASN A 220 6.94 10.10 -33.07
C ASN A 220 7.54 9.97 -31.65
N ALA A 221 7.75 11.08 -30.93
CA ALA A 221 8.17 11.06 -29.54
C ALA A 221 7.00 10.61 -28.64
N GLU A 222 7.33 10.04 -27.48
CA GLU A 222 6.33 9.69 -26.47
C GLU A 222 5.72 10.96 -25.87
N ALA A 223 4.39 10.98 -25.72
CA ALA A 223 3.67 12.14 -25.24
C ALA A 223 3.79 12.28 -23.72
N PHE A 224 4.32 13.42 -23.29
CA PHE A 224 4.45 13.82 -21.89
C PHE A 224 3.90 15.23 -21.71
N LEU A 225 2.87 15.41 -20.90
CA LEU A 225 2.39 16.74 -20.51
C LEU A 225 3.34 17.35 -19.48
N LEU A 226 3.64 18.64 -19.65
CA LEU A 226 4.45 19.40 -18.72
C LEU A 226 3.72 19.61 -17.38
N ALA A 227 4.48 19.90 -16.32
CA ALA A 227 3.90 20.43 -15.08
C ALA A 227 3.15 21.75 -15.37
N GLU A 228 2.23 22.12 -14.47
CA GLU A 228 1.34 23.28 -14.58
C GLU A 228 0.31 23.24 -15.73
N THR A 229 0.31 22.17 -16.54
CA THR A 229 -0.72 21.90 -17.56
C THR A 229 -2.06 21.58 -16.91
N ASN A 230 -3.14 22.21 -17.41
CA ASN A 230 -4.50 21.86 -17.01
C ASN A 230 -4.94 20.58 -17.72
N VAL A 231 -5.54 19.65 -16.98
CA VAL A 231 -6.06 18.38 -17.50
C VAL A 231 -7.51 18.19 -17.07
N SER A 232 -8.37 17.86 -18.03
CA SER A 232 -9.77 17.52 -17.78
C SER A 232 -9.89 16.03 -17.45
N ILE A 233 -9.98 15.72 -16.16
CA ILE A 233 -10.21 14.36 -15.66
C ILE A 233 -11.66 13.97 -15.90
N LYS A 234 -11.87 12.86 -16.61
CA LYS A 234 -13.19 12.31 -16.94
C LYS A 234 -13.61 11.12 -16.09
N GLU A 235 -12.63 10.35 -15.64
CA GLU A 235 -12.86 9.13 -14.89
C GLU A 235 -11.57 8.78 -14.16
N THR A 236 -11.68 8.18 -12.98
CA THR A 236 -10.52 7.68 -12.25
C THR A 236 -10.66 6.19 -11.94
N LYS A 237 -9.52 5.49 -11.92
CA LYS A 237 -9.46 4.06 -11.62
C LYS A 237 -8.20 3.73 -10.86
N THR A 238 -8.34 3.09 -9.70
CA THR A 238 -7.23 2.50 -8.97
C THR A 238 -6.92 1.13 -9.56
N LEU A 239 -5.65 0.89 -9.87
CA LEU A 239 -5.18 -0.40 -10.38
C LEU A 239 -4.67 -1.30 -9.25
N PRO A 240 -4.55 -2.63 -9.49
CA PRO A 240 -3.99 -3.56 -8.49
C PRO A 240 -2.56 -3.21 -8.07
N SER A 241 -1.82 -2.45 -8.88
CA SER A 241 -0.51 -1.88 -8.51
C SER A 241 -0.58 -0.83 -7.39
N GLY A 242 -1.78 -0.44 -6.95
CA GLY A 242 -2.01 0.61 -5.97
C GLY A 242 -1.99 2.03 -6.55
N ASN A 243 -1.78 2.23 -7.86
CA ASN A 243 -1.74 3.58 -8.44
C ASN A 243 -3.14 4.03 -8.89
N LEU A 244 -3.43 5.32 -8.70
CA LEU A 244 -4.64 5.95 -9.22
C LEU A 244 -4.35 6.55 -10.59
N TRP A 245 -5.17 6.17 -11.56
CA TRP A 245 -5.10 6.66 -12.92
C TRP A 245 -6.31 7.52 -13.22
N ALA A 246 -6.16 8.46 -14.15
CA ALA A 246 -7.24 9.25 -14.70
C ALA A 246 -7.32 9.10 -16.22
N ARG A 247 -8.55 9.07 -16.75
CA ARG A 247 -8.84 9.25 -18.16
C ARG A 247 -8.97 10.75 -18.45
N ILE A 248 -8.28 11.20 -19.49
CA ILE A 248 -8.34 12.57 -20.04
C ILE A 248 -8.70 12.47 -21.54
N PRO A 249 -9.09 13.56 -22.22
CA PRO A 249 -9.42 13.52 -23.66
C PRO A 249 -8.35 12.86 -24.54
N SER A 250 -7.08 13.06 -24.19
CA SER A 250 -5.94 12.54 -24.96
C SER A 250 -5.54 11.09 -24.65
N GLY A 251 -6.06 10.48 -23.57
CA GLY A 251 -5.68 9.13 -23.14
C GLY A 251 -5.74 8.97 -21.63
N TYR A 252 -4.77 8.26 -21.06
CA TYR A 252 -4.74 7.92 -19.64
C TYR A 252 -3.46 8.41 -18.98
N ILE A 253 -3.54 8.93 -17.76
CA ILE A 253 -2.38 9.42 -17.01
C ILE A 253 -2.40 8.86 -15.59
N CYS A 254 -1.23 8.55 -15.02
CA CYS A 254 -1.11 8.25 -13.60
C CYS A 254 -1.22 9.56 -12.82
N ILE A 255 -2.21 9.69 -11.93
CA ILE A 255 -2.41 10.91 -11.13
C ILE A 255 -1.99 10.74 -9.67
N TRP A 256 -1.85 9.50 -9.18
CA TRP A 256 -1.27 9.26 -7.86
C TRP A 256 -0.50 7.94 -7.82
N GLU A 257 0.70 8.01 -7.24
CA GLU A 257 1.59 6.87 -6.99
C GLU A 257 1.39 6.39 -5.55
N GLY A 258 0.87 5.17 -5.39
CA GLY A 258 0.50 4.63 -4.07
C GLY A 258 1.70 4.23 -3.22
N ASP A 259 2.77 3.76 -3.85
CA ASP A 259 4.06 3.45 -3.22
C ASP A 259 4.74 4.69 -2.61
N LYS A 260 4.60 5.85 -3.26
CA LYS A 260 5.14 7.13 -2.78
C LYS A 260 4.12 7.98 -2.03
N ASN A 261 2.86 7.54 -2.01
CA ASN A 261 1.72 8.32 -1.53
C ASN A 261 1.72 9.75 -2.09
N LYS A 262 1.99 9.91 -3.39
CA LYS A 262 2.19 11.22 -4.03
C LYS A 262 1.14 11.49 -5.10
N LEU A 263 0.37 12.56 -4.90
CA LEU A 263 -0.63 13.07 -5.85
C LEU A 263 0.04 14.04 -6.84
N PHE A 264 -0.30 13.92 -8.12
CA PHE A 264 0.31 14.67 -9.22
C PHE A 264 -0.59 15.74 -9.83
N ILE A 265 -1.66 16.07 -9.12
CA ILE A 265 -2.64 17.10 -9.48
C ILE A 265 -2.92 17.99 -8.27
N LYS A 266 -3.27 19.25 -8.53
CA LYS A 266 -3.74 20.24 -7.56
C LYS A 266 -4.89 21.04 -8.15
#